data_AF-A0A1F5Y0T0-F1
#
_entry.id   AF-A0A1F5Y0T0-F1
#
_cell.length_a   1.000
_cell.length_b   1.000
_cell.length_c   1.000
_cell.angle_alpha   90.00
_cell.angle_beta   90.00
_cell.angle_gamma   90.00
#
_symmetry.space_group_name_H-M   'P 1'
#
loop_
_entity.id
_entity.type
_entity.pdbx_description
1 polymer ?
#
loop_
_entity_poly.entity_id
_entity_poly.type
_entity_poly.pdbx_seq_one_letter_code
_entity_poly.pdbx_strand_id
1 'polypeptide(L)'
;MLKKKILIAIAAGGTALAMLPLFAAFEAHVINVTAKIENALSVPVNEIKFGTVFPQEKLDKTFDVFLSQSFIEEDRVDDVEYFIRQKPKCGLPIPETKPVQYSEFEPAIEDGQGNFTCERVVGTENHVGGYVLLPLLCPYLSKHEISTDGIAPNSENDGGGLNAFHGPIDLASWTLPIAKSFDVKGRLAKSEQDTQDTWNIDLKVPCFGGYCAQDWADFVHEFNSEANPNDYTQPIANEHETFGCDLWVEVSGISTTTPCAPVTGATVVSDTTNTVTENGGANALAVSFIHQAWTASIPGATWIWEEDGVGDPDNNETFTFVKTFTVTAGTVVSASLDIATDNTYSVEINNVATTCLDANANNFQFGTQDSCNVTPYLSAGNNTIEITVTNQGFPGGEQVNPAGLLYKLTYSTACIEE
;
A
#
# COMPACT_ATOMS: atom_id res chain seq x y z
N MET A 1 101.16 -14.75 -10.47
CA MET A 1 100.80 -15.39 -9.19
C MET A 1 99.34 -15.09 -8.91
N LEU A 2 98.49 -16.06 -9.21
CA LEU A 2 97.03 -15.99 -9.15
C LEU A 2 96.61 -17.29 -8.44
N LYS A 3 95.96 -17.18 -7.27
CA LYS A 3 95.13 -18.21 -6.60
C LYS A 3 94.92 -17.86 -5.12
N LYS A 4 93.68 -17.61 -4.73
CA LYS A 4 92.95 -18.34 -3.66
C LYS A 4 91.52 -17.82 -3.61
N LYS A 5 90.54 -18.62 -4.04
CA LYS A 5 89.65 -19.45 -3.20
C LYS A 5 88.53 -18.60 -2.55
N ILE A 6 87.30 -18.61 -3.06
CA ILE A 6 86.23 -19.63 -2.89
C ILE A 6 85.35 -19.31 -1.65
N LEU A 7 84.01 -19.28 -1.87
CA LEU A 7 82.88 -19.38 -0.92
C LEU A 7 82.79 -18.20 0.08
N ILE A 8 81.74 -17.38 0.14
CA ILE A 8 80.34 -17.68 0.42
C ILE A 8 79.53 -16.44 0.00
N ALA A 9 78.66 -16.57 -1.01
CA ALA A 9 77.41 -15.79 -1.12
C ALA A 9 76.55 -16.33 -2.28
N ILE A 10 76.51 -17.67 -2.43
CA ILE A 10 75.43 -18.39 -3.13
C ILE A 10 74.20 -18.36 -2.19
N ALA A 11 73.78 -17.16 -1.81
CA ALA A 11 72.61 -16.84 -0.99
C ALA A 11 71.99 -15.49 -1.40
N ALA A 12 72.46 -14.88 -2.49
CA ALA A 12 71.81 -13.71 -3.11
C ALA A 12 71.20 -14.04 -4.48
N GLY A 13 71.41 -15.26 -5.00
CA GLY A 13 70.85 -15.73 -6.28
C GLY A 13 69.55 -16.54 -6.17
N GLY A 14 69.06 -16.80 -4.95
CA GLY A 14 67.87 -17.63 -4.70
C GLY A 14 66.64 -16.86 -4.18
N THR A 15 66.76 -15.55 -3.97
CA THR A 15 65.69 -14.70 -3.41
C THR A 15 65.35 -13.52 -4.32
N ALA A 16 65.65 -13.65 -5.63
CA ALA A 16 65.23 -12.70 -6.66
C ALA A 16 64.06 -13.22 -7.53
N LEU A 17 63.44 -14.35 -7.14
CA LEU A 17 62.36 -15.01 -7.90
C LEU A 17 61.02 -15.09 -7.17
N ALA A 18 60.86 -14.39 -6.05
CA ALA A 18 59.61 -14.35 -5.28
C ALA A 18 59.09 -12.91 -5.04
N MET A 19 59.36 -11.99 -5.96
CA MET A 19 58.76 -10.65 -5.96
C MET A 19 58.07 -10.34 -7.29
N LEU A 20 57.33 -11.31 -7.83
CA LEU A 20 56.13 -10.94 -8.55
C LEU A 20 55.09 -10.63 -7.47
N PRO A 21 54.59 -9.40 -7.33
CA PRO A 21 53.24 -9.27 -6.80
C PRO A 21 52.37 -10.06 -7.78
N LEU A 22 52.00 -11.27 -7.36
CA LEU A 22 50.81 -11.92 -7.87
C LEU A 22 49.73 -10.86 -7.69
N PHE A 23 49.33 -10.21 -8.78
CA PHE A 23 48.09 -9.47 -8.81
C PHE A 23 47.02 -10.51 -8.46
N ALA A 24 46.68 -10.59 -7.17
CA ALA A 24 45.42 -11.14 -6.78
C ALA A 24 44.39 -10.34 -7.56
N ALA A 25 43.71 -11.00 -8.49
CA ALA A 25 42.48 -10.48 -9.04
C ALA A 25 41.51 -10.43 -7.87
N PHE A 26 41.52 -9.31 -7.15
CA PHE A 26 40.51 -9.01 -6.16
C PHE A 26 39.30 -8.52 -6.95
N GLU A 27 38.35 -9.40 -7.16
CA GLU A 27 37.04 -9.05 -7.66
C GLU A 27 36.30 -8.32 -6.53
N ALA A 28 36.22 -7.01 -6.64
CA ALA A 28 35.50 -6.17 -5.69
C ALA A 28 34.23 -5.67 -6.38
N HIS A 29 33.08 -6.01 -5.81
CA HIS A 29 31.80 -5.46 -6.20
C HIS A 29 31.42 -4.38 -5.20
N VAL A 30 31.13 -3.18 -5.71
CA VAL A 30 30.58 -2.08 -4.91
C VAL A 30 29.11 -1.96 -5.29
N ILE A 31 28.23 -2.27 -4.35
CA ILE A 31 26.79 -2.01 -4.48
C ILE A 31 26.54 -0.66 -3.81
N ASN A 32 26.07 0.32 -4.58
CA ASN A 32 25.70 1.63 -4.07
C ASN A 32 24.30 1.55 -3.45
N VAL A 33 24.20 1.75 -2.14
CA VAL A 33 22.92 1.71 -1.41
C VAL A 33 22.70 3.09 -0.80
N THR A 34 21.58 3.73 -1.17
CA THR A 34 21.17 5.03 -0.67
C THR A 34 19.68 5.01 -0.36
N ALA A 35 19.27 5.67 0.72
CA ALA A 35 17.86 5.86 1.08
C ALA A 35 17.63 7.30 1.56
N LYS A 36 16.51 7.90 1.17
CA LYS A 36 16.01 9.16 1.73
C LYS A 36 14.94 8.79 2.77
N ILE A 37 15.08 9.33 3.98
CA ILE A 37 14.13 9.09 5.07
C ILE A 37 13.30 10.35 5.23
N GLU A 38 11.99 10.24 5.08
CA GLU A 38 11.03 11.33 5.15
C GLU A 38 9.85 10.92 6.04
N ASN A 39 9.09 11.90 6.54
CA ASN A 39 7.88 11.65 7.33
C ASN A 39 6.71 11.25 6.43
N ALA A 40 5.82 10.37 6.90
CA ALA A 40 4.61 10.00 6.17
C ALA A 40 3.48 11.05 6.30
N LEU A 41 3.44 11.76 7.43
CA LEU A 41 2.48 12.82 7.71
C LEU A 41 3.14 14.20 7.76
N SER A 42 2.33 15.22 7.51
CA SER A 42 2.63 16.62 7.80
C SER A 42 1.55 17.14 8.75
N VAL A 43 1.96 17.50 9.98
CA VAL A 43 1.05 17.99 11.03
C VAL A 43 1.52 19.38 11.49
N PRO A 44 0.67 20.42 11.51
CA PRO A 44 1.04 21.71 12.05
C PRO A 44 1.36 21.61 13.54
N VAL A 45 2.57 22.02 13.93
CA VAL A 45 3.03 22.01 15.33
C VAL A 45 2.72 23.32 16.08
N ASN A 46 1.78 24.11 15.57
CA ASN A 46 1.38 25.36 16.20
C ASN A 46 0.57 25.08 17.46
N GLU A 47 0.82 25.85 18.50
CA GLU A 47 0.09 25.74 19.76
C GLU A 47 -1.41 26.10 19.61
N ILE A 48 -2.27 25.30 20.22
CA ILE A 48 -3.71 25.59 20.35
C ILE A 48 -3.93 26.34 21.66
N LYS A 49 -4.21 27.64 21.56
CA LYS A 49 -4.53 28.50 22.73
C LYS A 49 -6.02 28.72 22.88
N PHE A 50 -6.55 28.35 24.04
CA PHE A 50 -7.91 28.71 24.47
C PHE A 50 -7.98 30.04 25.21
N GLY A 51 -6.86 30.51 25.79
CA GLY A 51 -6.81 31.77 26.53
C GLY A 51 -7.48 31.67 27.91
N THR A 52 -8.00 32.79 28.40
CA THR A 52 -8.81 32.81 29.63
C THR A 52 -10.20 32.25 29.33
N VAL A 53 -10.60 31.26 30.11
CA VAL A 53 -11.88 30.56 29.97
C VAL A 53 -12.63 30.57 31.30
N PHE A 54 -13.94 30.36 31.26
CA PHE A 54 -14.82 30.37 32.42
C PHE A 54 -15.55 29.02 32.60
N PRO A 55 -15.91 28.63 33.83
CA PRO A 55 -16.59 27.34 34.08
C PRO A 55 -17.82 27.13 33.19
N GLN A 56 -17.99 25.90 32.70
CA GLN A 56 -19.08 25.49 31.79
C GLN A 56 -19.07 26.18 30.43
N GLU A 57 -17.96 26.79 30.01
CA GLU A 57 -17.77 27.18 28.62
C GLU A 57 -17.44 25.97 27.72
N LYS A 58 -17.84 26.10 26.45
CA LYS A 58 -17.47 25.24 25.33
C LYS A 58 -16.65 26.08 24.35
N LEU A 59 -15.47 25.61 23.97
CA LEU A 59 -14.62 26.28 22.98
C LEU A 59 -14.08 25.28 21.97
N ASP A 60 -14.35 25.50 20.67
CA ASP A 60 -13.83 24.66 19.58
C ASP A 60 -12.56 25.28 18.95
N LYS A 61 -11.61 24.42 18.61
CA LYS A 61 -10.41 24.70 17.81
C LYS A 61 -10.17 23.56 16.86
N THR A 62 -9.52 23.83 15.72
CA THR A 62 -9.22 22.78 14.74
C THR A 62 -7.74 22.73 14.44
N PHE A 63 -7.28 21.55 14.03
CA PHE A 63 -6.00 21.37 13.36
C PHE A 63 -6.14 20.27 12.31
N ASP A 64 -5.22 20.27 11.34
CA ASP A 64 -5.26 19.36 10.21
C ASP A 64 -4.10 18.35 10.29
N VAL A 65 -4.34 17.13 9.83
CA VAL A 65 -3.33 16.09 9.60
C VAL A 65 -3.31 15.81 8.10
N PHE A 66 -2.15 15.95 7.46
CA PHE A 66 -2.01 15.73 6.03
C PHE A 66 -1.09 14.55 5.74
N LEU A 67 -1.29 13.89 4.60
CA LEU A 67 -0.20 13.14 3.97
C LEU A 67 0.94 14.10 3.63
N SER A 68 2.18 13.68 3.88
CA SER A 68 3.34 14.49 3.51
C SER A 68 3.50 14.51 1.98
N GLN A 69 4.10 15.59 1.46
CA GLN A 69 4.38 15.69 0.02
C GLN A 69 5.22 14.51 -0.48
N SER A 70 6.22 14.07 0.29
CA SER A 70 7.04 12.91 -0.05
C SER A 70 6.27 11.58 -0.06
N PHE A 71 5.20 11.46 0.74
CA PHE A 71 4.35 10.28 0.74
C PHE A 71 3.38 10.27 -0.46
N ILE A 72 2.85 11.46 -0.80
CA ILE A 72 2.02 11.67 -1.98
C ILE A 72 2.79 11.30 -3.26
N GLU A 73 4.05 11.72 -3.36
CA GLU A 73 4.93 11.49 -4.52
C GLU A 73 5.49 10.06 -4.63
N GLU A 74 5.34 9.22 -3.60
CA GLU A 74 5.89 7.87 -3.55
C GLU A 74 4.85 6.83 -4.00
N ASP A 75 5.02 6.24 -5.17
CA ASP A 75 4.03 5.33 -5.78
C ASP A 75 3.86 3.98 -5.05
N ARG A 76 4.87 3.55 -4.27
CA ARG A 76 4.84 2.24 -3.58
C ARG A 76 3.96 2.20 -2.32
N VAL A 77 3.50 3.34 -1.83
CA VAL A 77 2.71 3.46 -0.59
C VAL A 77 1.32 3.99 -0.90
N ASP A 78 0.33 3.67 -0.05
CA ASP A 78 -1.06 4.12 -0.26
C ASP A 78 -1.66 4.74 1.00
N ASP A 79 -1.64 4.01 2.10
CA ASP A 79 -2.30 4.42 3.35
C ASP A 79 -1.29 4.81 4.43
N VAL A 80 -1.70 5.74 5.29
CA VAL A 80 -1.07 6.02 6.57
C VAL A 80 -2.11 5.89 7.67
N GLU A 81 -1.90 4.93 8.57
CA GLU A 81 -2.67 4.81 9.81
C GLU A 81 -1.93 5.56 10.92
N TYR A 82 -2.65 6.36 11.70
CA TYR A 82 -2.10 7.10 12.83
C TYR A 82 -3.05 7.13 14.02
N PHE A 83 -2.59 7.64 15.14
CA PHE A 83 -3.44 7.93 16.29
C PHE A 83 -3.13 9.28 16.92
N ILE A 84 -4.14 9.86 17.57
CA ILE A 84 -4.04 11.07 18.38
C ILE A 84 -4.18 10.68 19.85
N ARG A 85 -3.08 10.82 20.59
CA ARG A 85 -3.01 10.58 22.04
C ARG A 85 -2.97 11.89 22.80
N GLN A 86 -3.67 11.96 23.92
CA GLN A 86 -3.59 13.08 24.85
C GLN A 86 -2.59 12.79 25.97
N LYS A 87 -1.56 13.62 26.10
CA LYS A 87 -0.50 13.49 27.10
C LYS A 87 -0.48 14.72 28.03
N PRO A 88 -0.09 14.58 29.30
CA PRO A 88 0.13 15.73 30.18
C PRO A 88 1.17 16.70 29.59
N LYS A 89 1.06 17.98 29.93
CA LYS A 89 1.98 19.03 29.46
C LYS A 89 2.92 19.47 30.58
N CYS A 90 4.16 19.76 30.25
CA CYS A 90 5.13 20.33 31.19
C CYS A 90 5.26 21.84 30.98
N GLY A 91 5.55 22.56 32.06
CA GLY A 91 5.88 23.98 32.01
C GLY A 91 6.96 24.35 33.01
N LEU A 92 7.77 25.36 32.65
CA LEU A 92 8.81 25.92 33.52
C LEU A 92 8.20 27.03 34.38
N PRO A 93 8.00 26.81 35.70
CA PRO A 93 7.32 27.77 36.55
C PRO A 93 8.19 29.01 36.80
N ILE A 94 7.58 30.19 36.73
CA ILE A 94 8.21 31.46 37.07
C ILE A 94 8.16 31.63 38.59
N PRO A 95 9.31 31.74 39.29
CA PRO A 95 9.34 31.90 40.74
C PRO A 95 8.49 33.08 41.22
N GLU A 96 7.90 32.92 42.40
CA GLU A 96 7.15 33.96 43.12
C GLU A 96 5.88 34.50 42.41
N THR A 97 5.38 33.80 41.40
CA THR A 97 4.10 34.11 40.75
C THR A 97 2.92 33.43 41.45
N LYS A 98 1.77 34.13 41.55
CA LYS A 98 0.50 33.61 42.09
C LYS A 98 -0.68 34.18 41.29
N PRO A 99 -1.48 33.37 40.57
CA PRO A 99 -1.28 31.94 40.31
C PRO A 99 0.04 31.66 39.59
N VAL A 100 0.47 30.39 39.53
CA VAL A 100 1.75 30.03 38.92
C VAL A 100 1.70 30.37 37.44
N GLN A 101 2.67 31.17 36.98
CA GLN A 101 2.89 31.46 35.57
C GLN A 101 4.05 30.61 35.05
N TYR A 102 4.05 30.36 33.74
CA TYR A 102 5.04 29.52 33.07
C TYR A 102 5.73 30.29 31.96
N SER A 103 7.05 30.20 31.87
CA SER A 103 7.85 30.88 30.84
C SER A 103 8.01 30.05 29.56
N GLU A 104 8.06 28.73 29.72
CA GLU A 104 8.33 27.76 28.66
C GLU A 104 7.44 26.54 28.87
N PHE A 105 7.15 25.82 27.78
CA PHE A 105 6.38 24.58 27.80
C PHE A 105 7.12 23.50 27.02
N GLU A 106 7.04 22.27 27.51
CA GLU A 106 7.66 21.10 26.88
C GLU A 106 6.72 19.89 26.95
N PRO A 107 6.86 18.91 26.05
CA PRO A 107 6.15 17.64 26.17
C PRO A 107 6.56 16.88 27.43
N ALA A 108 5.61 16.18 28.05
CA ALA A 108 5.96 15.23 29.11
C ALA A 108 6.68 14.01 28.53
N ILE A 109 7.67 13.52 29.28
CA ILE A 109 8.40 12.29 28.99
C ILE A 109 7.83 11.14 29.84
N GLU A 110 8.01 9.92 29.35
CA GLU A 110 7.56 8.71 30.04
C GLU A 110 8.72 8.07 30.81
N ASP A 111 8.47 7.63 32.05
CA ASP A 111 9.41 6.79 32.78
C ASP A 111 9.29 5.30 32.39
N GLY A 112 10.20 4.45 32.87
CA GLY A 112 10.16 3.01 32.58
C GLY A 112 8.96 2.25 33.17
N GLN A 113 8.07 2.93 33.90
CA GLN A 113 6.84 2.41 34.49
C GLN A 113 5.57 2.95 33.81
N GLY A 114 5.72 3.81 32.80
CA GLY A 114 4.59 4.41 32.09
C GLY A 114 4.00 5.65 32.77
N ASN A 115 4.67 6.24 33.77
CA ASN A 115 4.24 7.52 34.35
C ASN A 115 4.83 8.68 33.55
N PHE A 116 4.06 9.76 33.44
CA PHE A 116 4.56 10.99 32.84
C PHE A 116 5.37 11.79 33.86
N THR A 117 6.51 12.29 33.39
CA THR A 117 7.41 13.17 34.14
C THR A 117 7.87 14.30 33.23
N CYS A 118 8.51 15.31 33.80
CA CYS A 118 9.10 16.41 33.04
C CYS A 118 10.62 16.33 33.10
N GLU A 119 11.28 16.78 32.04
CA GLU A 119 12.74 16.85 32.03
C GLU A 119 13.23 17.80 33.13
N ARG A 120 14.24 17.35 33.88
CA ARG A 120 14.89 18.18 34.89
C ARG A 120 15.93 19.05 34.21
N VAL A 121 15.75 20.37 34.24
CA VAL A 121 16.81 21.31 33.85
C VAL A 121 17.98 21.18 34.83
N VAL A 122 19.14 20.70 34.34
CA VAL A 122 20.37 20.62 35.14
C VAL A 122 21.22 21.88 34.93
N GLY A 123 20.96 22.91 35.75
CA GLY A 123 21.97 23.89 36.22
C GLY A 123 22.09 25.25 35.49
N THR A 124 21.91 26.34 36.24
CA THR A 124 22.88 27.45 36.48
C THR A 124 22.38 28.25 37.69
N GLU A 125 23.26 28.98 38.36
CA GLU A 125 23.17 29.52 39.74
C GLU A 125 21.93 30.37 40.13
N ASN A 126 20.93 30.55 39.26
CA ASN A 126 19.73 31.36 39.53
C ASN A 126 18.38 30.70 39.16
N HIS A 127 18.32 29.44 38.71
CA HIS A 127 17.04 28.74 38.45
C HIS A 127 16.89 27.51 39.36
N VAL A 128 16.30 27.72 40.53
CA VAL A 128 15.91 26.63 41.43
C VAL A 128 14.53 26.12 41.02
N GLY A 129 14.47 25.27 39.99
CA GLY A 129 13.22 24.61 39.56
C GLY A 129 13.36 24.01 38.16
N GLY A 130 13.06 22.71 38.02
CA GLY A 130 12.89 22.09 36.69
C GLY A 130 11.47 22.29 36.16
N TYR A 131 11.21 21.76 34.96
CA TYR A 131 9.83 21.67 34.44
C TYR A 131 8.94 20.89 35.41
N VAL A 132 7.67 21.29 35.52
CA VAL A 132 6.65 20.60 36.31
C VAL A 132 5.43 20.30 35.44
N LEU A 133 4.72 19.23 35.78
CA LEU A 133 3.46 18.90 35.13
C LEU A 133 2.42 19.97 35.46
N LEU A 134 1.71 20.44 34.44
CA LEU A 134 0.55 21.32 34.61
C LEU A 134 -0.67 20.50 35.07
N PRO A 135 -1.60 21.10 35.82
CA PRO A 135 -2.95 20.56 36.00
C PRO A 135 -3.53 20.01 34.69
N LEU A 136 -4.11 18.81 34.77
CA LEU A 136 -4.43 18.01 33.59
C LEU A 136 -5.64 18.56 32.84
N LEU A 137 -5.43 18.96 31.59
CA LEU A 137 -6.50 19.40 30.68
C LEU A 137 -7.12 18.26 29.89
N CYS A 138 -6.42 17.14 29.72
CA CYS A 138 -6.78 16.07 28.77
C CYS A 138 -8.21 15.53 28.91
N PRO A 139 -8.71 15.20 30.13
CA PRO A 139 -10.09 14.73 30.34
C PRO A 139 -11.17 15.65 29.79
N TYR A 140 -10.87 16.94 29.65
CA TYR A 140 -11.82 17.99 29.28
C TYR A 140 -11.79 18.33 27.79
N LEU A 141 -10.85 17.75 27.04
CA LEU A 141 -10.71 17.95 25.61
C LEU A 141 -11.34 16.77 24.86
N SER A 142 -12.38 17.04 24.07
CA SER A 142 -12.83 16.08 23.07
C SER A 142 -11.96 16.17 21.81
N LYS A 143 -11.99 15.10 21.01
CA LYS A 143 -11.35 15.05 19.69
C LYS A 143 -12.24 14.29 18.72
N HIS A 144 -12.72 14.97 17.69
CA HIS A 144 -13.56 14.39 16.65
C HIS A 144 -13.06 14.85 15.29
N GLU A 145 -12.93 13.92 14.36
CA GLU A 145 -12.79 14.23 12.94
C GLU A 145 -14.07 14.95 12.48
N ILE A 146 -13.92 15.93 11.59
CA ILE A 146 -15.03 16.72 11.03
C ILE A 146 -14.94 16.93 9.51
N SER A 147 -13.93 16.35 8.86
CA SER A 147 -13.81 16.32 7.40
C SER A 147 -14.65 15.16 6.86
N THR A 148 -14.45 14.81 5.60
CA THR A 148 -15.17 13.73 4.94
C THR A 148 -14.18 12.97 4.11
N ASP A 149 -14.14 11.65 4.26
CA ASP A 149 -13.14 10.87 3.56
C ASP A 149 -13.55 10.66 2.11
N GLY A 150 -12.63 10.98 1.22
CA GLY A 150 -12.64 10.53 -0.17
C GLY A 150 -13.89 10.86 -0.99
N ILE A 151 -14.14 10.01 -1.99
CA ILE A 151 -15.07 10.30 -3.11
C ILE A 151 -16.51 9.79 -2.87
N ALA A 152 -16.75 8.98 -1.83
CA ALA A 152 -18.05 8.36 -1.55
C ALA A 152 -18.76 9.04 -0.37
N PRO A 153 -20.09 9.28 -0.43
CA PRO A 153 -20.83 9.76 0.73
C PRO A 153 -20.79 8.73 1.88
N ASN A 154 -20.30 9.12 3.05
CA ASN A 154 -20.15 8.29 4.26
C ASN A 154 -19.08 7.19 4.18
N SER A 155 -18.02 7.35 3.36
CA SER A 155 -16.74 6.72 3.70
C SER A 155 -16.21 7.45 4.93
N GLU A 156 -16.29 6.78 6.07
CA GLU A 156 -15.67 7.17 7.33
C GLU A 156 -14.74 6.01 7.71
N ASN A 157 -13.44 6.26 7.66
CA ASN A 157 -12.35 5.32 7.84
C ASN A 157 -11.57 5.63 9.15
N ASP A 158 -11.92 6.74 9.82
CA ASP A 158 -11.35 7.15 11.09
C ASP A 158 -12.12 6.56 12.29
N GLY A 159 -11.51 6.65 13.46
CA GLY A 159 -12.13 6.27 14.72
C GLY A 159 -13.25 7.25 15.09
N GLY A 160 -14.29 6.76 15.79
CA GLY A 160 -15.49 7.53 16.18
C GLY A 160 -15.30 8.68 17.19
N GLY A 161 -14.12 9.27 17.26
CA GLY A 161 -13.76 10.37 18.15
C GLY A 161 -13.69 9.97 19.63
N LEU A 162 -13.46 10.98 20.46
CA LEU A 162 -13.46 10.85 21.91
C LEU A 162 -14.14 12.07 22.52
N ASN A 163 -15.19 11.81 23.29
CA ASN A 163 -15.89 12.83 24.04
C ASN A 163 -15.04 13.42 25.18
N ALA A 164 -15.35 14.64 25.59
CA ALA A 164 -14.83 15.20 26.83
C ALA A 164 -15.40 14.43 28.05
N PHE A 165 -14.88 14.73 29.23
CA PHE A 165 -15.16 14.01 30.47
C PHE A 165 -14.82 12.52 30.34
N HIS A 166 -13.55 12.24 30.01
CA HIS A 166 -13.02 10.88 29.94
C HIS A 166 -11.79 10.73 30.85
N GLY A 167 -11.59 9.52 31.37
CA GLY A 167 -10.41 9.19 32.16
C GLY A 167 -10.30 9.96 33.49
N PRO A 168 -9.22 9.73 34.24
CA PRO A 168 -9.01 10.38 35.52
C PRO A 168 -8.56 11.83 35.36
N ILE A 169 -9.02 12.71 36.26
CA ILE A 169 -8.60 14.13 36.29
C ILE A 169 -7.32 14.37 37.09
N ASP A 170 -6.87 13.36 37.83
CA ASP A 170 -5.65 13.40 38.64
C ASP A 170 -4.42 13.00 37.82
N LEU A 171 -3.38 13.83 37.88
CA LEU A 171 -2.13 13.65 37.14
C LEU A 171 -1.42 12.33 37.48
N ALA A 172 -1.43 11.91 38.75
CA ALA A 172 -0.74 10.69 39.16
C ALA A 172 -1.45 9.42 38.64
N SER A 173 -2.73 9.54 38.30
CA SER A 173 -3.53 8.44 37.76
C SER A 173 -3.49 8.38 36.23
N TRP A 174 -3.12 9.48 35.56
CA TRP A 174 -2.98 9.53 34.11
C TRP A 174 -1.64 8.95 33.66
N THR A 175 -1.60 7.65 33.42
CA THR A 175 -0.41 6.92 32.95
C THR A 175 -0.47 6.67 31.44
N LEU A 176 0.62 6.24 30.81
CA LEU A 176 0.63 5.88 29.39
C LEU A 176 -0.45 4.83 29.05
N PRO A 177 -0.63 3.72 29.81
CA PRO A 177 -1.72 2.78 29.54
C PRO A 177 -3.11 3.42 29.53
N ILE A 178 -3.36 4.38 30.43
CA ILE A 178 -4.61 5.14 30.46
C ILE A 178 -4.70 6.04 29.23
N ALA A 179 -3.66 6.82 28.92
CA ALA A 179 -3.63 7.67 27.73
C ALA A 179 -3.89 6.86 26.44
N LYS A 180 -3.28 5.67 26.32
CA LYS A 180 -3.47 4.72 25.21
C LYS A 180 -4.91 4.22 25.06
N SER A 181 -5.61 4.03 26.18
CA SER A 181 -7.01 3.60 26.16
C SER A 181 -7.95 4.66 25.55
N PHE A 182 -7.47 5.89 25.41
CA PHE A 182 -8.17 7.02 24.82
C PHE A 182 -7.55 7.49 23.50
N ASP A 183 -6.71 6.67 22.86
CA ASP A 183 -6.24 6.93 21.51
C ASP A 183 -7.44 6.95 20.56
N VAL A 184 -7.50 7.97 19.71
CA VAL A 184 -8.40 7.97 18.56
C VAL A 184 -7.55 7.74 17.33
N LYS A 185 -7.98 6.81 16.48
CA LYS A 185 -7.29 6.44 15.26
C LYS A 185 -7.73 7.34 14.12
N GLY A 186 -6.80 7.65 13.23
CA GLY A 186 -7.11 8.18 11.91
C GLY A 186 -6.38 7.41 10.81
N ARG A 187 -6.82 7.56 9.57
CA ARG A 187 -6.29 6.93 8.38
C ARG A 187 -6.42 7.89 7.21
N LEU A 188 -5.31 8.08 6.50
CA LEU A 188 -5.30 8.77 5.21
C LEU A 188 -4.95 7.80 4.09
N ALA A 189 -5.66 7.86 2.97
CA ALA A 189 -5.51 6.95 1.83
C ALA A 189 -5.51 7.69 0.48
N LYS A 190 -4.39 7.58 -0.25
CA LYS A 190 -4.26 8.22 -1.58
C LYS A 190 -5.26 7.66 -2.60
N SER A 191 -5.42 6.34 -2.63
CA SER A 191 -6.36 5.65 -3.52
C SER A 191 -7.82 6.08 -3.33
N GLU A 192 -8.16 6.57 -2.14
CA GLU A 192 -9.50 7.05 -1.79
C GLU A 192 -9.67 8.56 -1.99
N GLN A 193 -8.60 9.28 -2.39
CA GLN A 193 -8.53 10.76 -2.40
C GLN A 193 -8.71 11.38 -1.02
N ASP A 194 -8.35 10.63 0.00
CA ASP A 194 -8.39 11.02 1.39
C ASP A 194 -6.98 11.35 1.86
N THR A 195 -6.62 12.63 1.75
CA THR A 195 -5.23 13.08 1.98
C THR A 195 -5.10 14.06 3.15
N GLN A 196 -6.22 14.35 3.82
CA GLN A 196 -6.30 15.32 4.90
C GLN A 196 -7.46 15.01 5.83
N ASP A 197 -7.16 14.95 7.13
CA ASP A 197 -8.16 14.96 8.19
C ASP A 197 -8.15 16.30 8.92
N THR A 198 -9.32 16.86 9.16
CA THR A 198 -9.51 18.03 10.04
C THR A 198 -10.13 17.57 11.34
N TRP A 199 -9.41 17.78 12.44
CA TRP A 199 -9.84 17.41 13.78
C TRP A 199 -10.37 18.61 14.55
N ASN A 200 -11.59 18.52 15.07
CA ASN A 200 -12.12 19.42 16.09
C ASN A 200 -11.66 18.99 17.49
N ILE A 201 -10.95 19.90 18.14
CA ILE A 201 -10.54 19.85 19.54
C ILE A 201 -11.39 20.85 20.31
N ASP A 202 -12.28 20.32 21.13
CA ASP A 202 -13.26 21.11 21.86
C ASP A 202 -13.04 20.96 23.37
N LEU A 203 -12.89 22.12 24.03
CA LEU A 203 -12.64 22.23 25.47
C LEU A 203 -13.95 22.43 26.22
N LYS A 204 -14.23 21.52 27.18
CA LYS A 204 -15.29 21.66 28.19
C LYS A 204 -14.73 22.11 29.52
N VAL A 205 -14.97 23.37 29.87
CA VAL A 205 -14.29 23.96 31.02
C VAL A 205 -14.91 23.43 32.33
N PRO A 206 -14.12 22.79 33.22
CA PRO A 206 -14.64 22.31 34.49
C PRO A 206 -14.99 23.44 35.46
N CYS A 207 -15.87 23.13 36.40
CA CYS A 207 -16.00 23.87 37.65
C CYS A 207 -14.96 23.41 38.69
N PHE A 208 -14.81 24.20 39.75
CA PHE A 208 -13.86 23.95 40.83
C PHE A 208 -14.57 23.71 42.17
N GLY A 209 -14.19 22.65 42.89
CA GLY A 209 -14.71 22.31 44.21
C GLY A 209 -16.24 22.29 44.28
N GLY A 210 -16.81 22.82 45.35
CA GLY A 210 -18.27 22.90 45.52
C GLY A 210 -18.96 24.02 44.76
N TYR A 211 -18.28 24.68 43.80
CA TYR A 211 -18.76 25.90 43.13
C TYR A 211 -19.24 25.66 41.70
N CYS A 212 -19.71 24.45 41.40
CA CYS A 212 -20.36 24.14 40.14
C CYS A 212 -21.77 24.74 40.08
N ALA A 213 -22.24 25.12 38.88
CA ALA A 213 -23.63 25.52 38.73
C ALA A 213 -24.57 24.33 38.96
N GLN A 214 -25.85 24.63 39.18
CA GLN A 214 -26.86 23.63 39.52
C GLN A 214 -27.07 22.58 38.41
N ASP A 215 -26.78 22.95 37.17
CA ASP A 215 -26.91 22.14 35.96
C ASP A 215 -25.59 21.44 35.56
N TRP A 216 -24.58 21.41 36.43
CA TRP A 216 -23.29 20.76 36.14
C TRP A 216 -23.44 19.32 35.67
N ALA A 217 -24.34 18.56 36.29
CA ALA A 217 -24.61 17.19 35.88
C ALA A 217 -25.18 17.11 34.45
N ASP A 218 -26.07 18.04 34.09
CA ASP A 218 -26.64 18.10 32.75
C ASP A 218 -25.57 18.49 31.72
N PHE A 219 -24.70 19.45 32.06
CA PHE A 219 -23.57 19.85 31.21
C PHE A 219 -22.60 18.69 30.94
N VAL A 220 -22.25 17.90 31.97
CA VAL A 220 -21.38 16.73 31.78
C VAL A 220 -22.06 15.68 30.90
N HIS A 221 -23.32 15.35 31.18
CA HIS A 221 -24.04 14.33 30.42
C HIS A 221 -24.37 14.75 28.98
N GLU A 222 -24.45 16.06 28.69
CA GLU A 222 -24.60 16.57 27.32
C GLU A 222 -23.42 16.15 26.44
N PHE A 223 -22.21 16.11 26.99
CA PHE A 223 -21.00 15.78 26.24
C PHE A 223 -20.49 14.37 26.48
N ASN A 224 -20.88 13.73 27.58
CA ASN A 224 -20.63 12.32 27.85
C ASN A 224 -21.71 11.75 28.77
N SER A 225 -22.69 11.07 28.19
CA SER A 225 -23.82 10.51 28.93
C SER A 225 -23.46 9.40 29.91
N GLU A 226 -22.26 8.81 29.78
CA GLU A 226 -21.79 7.73 30.64
C GLU A 226 -20.86 8.24 31.77
N ALA A 227 -20.44 9.50 31.70
CA ALA A 227 -19.57 10.11 32.71
C ALA A 227 -20.32 10.36 34.01
N ASN A 228 -19.67 10.10 35.14
CA ASN A 228 -20.17 10.54 36.46
C ASN A 228 -19.72 11.99 36.70
N PRO A 229 -20.63 12.98 36.80
CA PRO A 229 -20.27 14.40 36.88
C PRO A 229 -19.40 14.77 38.07
N ASN A 230 -19.48 14.01 39.18
CA ASN A 230 -18.68 14.28 40.37
C ASN A 230 -17.18 14.01 40.16
N ASP A 231 -16.83 13.17 39.17
CA ASP A 231 -15.44 12.80 38.89
C ASP A 231 -14.72 13.88 38.06
N TYR A 232 -15.45 14.85 37.52
CA TYR A 232 -14.95 15.89 36.60
C TYR A 232 -14.96 17.31 37.18
N THR A 233 -15.13 17.41 38.50
CA THR A 233 -14.96 18.66 39.23
C THR A 233 -13.49 18.82 39.66
N GLN A 234 -12.87 19.93 39.27
CA GLN A 234 -11.47 20.19 39.63
C GLN A 234 -11.31 20.52 41.13
N PRO A 235 -10.18 20.15 41.77
CA PRO A 235 -9.87 20.64 43.10
C PRO A 235 -9.83 22.17 43.14
N ILE A 236 -10.33 22.76 44.24
CA ILE A 236 -10.34 24.23 44.41
C ILE A 236 -8.93 24.85 44.36
N ALA A 237 -7.90 24.07 44.69
CA ALA A 237 -6.51 24.50 44.61
C ALA A 237 -6.03 24.77 43.18
N ASN A 238 -6.73 24.25 42.16
CA ASN A 238 -6.41 24.49 40.75
C ASN A 238 -7.14 25.71 40.18
N GLU A 239 -7.97 26.40 40.98
CA GLU A 239 -8.63 27.62 40.54
C GLU A 239 -7.59 28.68 40.17
N HIS A 240 -7.72 29.27 38.98
CA HIS A 240 -6.78 30.22 38.36
C HIS A 240 -5.43 29.66 37.90
N GLU A 241 -5.18 28.36 38.04
CA GLU A 241 -3.95 27.75 37.54
C GLU A 241 -3.98 27.54 36.01
N THR A 242 -2.81 27.42 35.40
CA THR A 242 -2.70 27.11 33.97
C THR A 242 -2.76 25.60 33.76
N PHE A 243 -3.75 25.13 32.99
CA PHE A 243 -3.91 23.73 32.64
C PHE A 243 -3.21 23.38 31.32
N GLY A 244 -2.85 22.11 31.13
CA GLY A 244 -2.18 21.67 29.92
C GLY A 244 -2.49 20.24 29.50
N CYS A 245 -2.49 20.03 28.19
CA CYS A 245 -2.51 18.74 27.53
C CYS A 245 -1.84 18.88 26.16
N ASP A 246 -1.01 17.91 25.79
CA ASP A 246 -0.41 17.82 24.47
C ASP A 246 -1.18 16.79 23.62
N LEU A 247 -1.39 17.13 22.36
CA LEU A 247 -1.89 16.21 21.34
C LEU A 247 -0.70 15.59 20.64
N TRP A 248 -0.56 14.28 20.80
CA TRP A 248 0.51 13.47 20.25
C TRP A 248 -0.01 12.68 19.06
N VAL A 249 0.36 13.13 17.85
CA VAL A 249 0.02 12.45 16.60
C VAL A 249 1.18 11.54 16.21
N GLU A 250 0.91 10.25 16.03
CA GLU A 250 1.93 9.25 15.71
C GLU A 250 1.44 8.25 14.68
N VAL A 251 2.29 7.98 13.69
CA VAL A 251 2.06 6.97 12.67
C VAL A 251 2.15 5.59 13.29
N SER A 252 1.11 4.78 13.11
CA SER A 252 1.02 3.40 13.58
C SER A 252 1.14 2.36 12.47
N GLY A 253 0.90 2.76 11.21
CA GLY A 253 0.98 1.88 10.06
C GLY A 253 1.17 2.66 8.76
N ILE A 254 1.83 2.03 7.80
CA ILE A 254 1.88 2.49 6.41
C ILE A 254 1.55 1.28 5.56
N SER A 255 0.56 1.39 4.68
CA SER A 255 0.32 0.35 3.68
C SER A 255 1.20 0.60 2.46
N THR A 256 1.75 -0.48 1.93
CA THR A 256 2.35 -0.48 0.61
C THR A 256 1.28 -0.90 -0.38
N THR A 257 1.20 -0.22 -1.53
CA THR A 257 0.55 -0.83 -2.68
C THR A 257 1.23 -2.18 -2.89
N THR A 258 0.47 -3.27 -2.88
CA THR A 258 1.06 -4.62 -2.98
C THR A 258 1.91 -4.63 -4.25
N PRO A 259 3.23 -4.88 -4.19
CA PRO A 259 4.03 -5.03 -5.38
C PRO A 259 3.36 -6.13 -6.20
N CYS A 260 2.95 -5.83 -7.43
CA CYS A 260 2.34 -6.86 -8.24
C CYS A 260 3.32 -8.05 -8.31
N ALA A 261 2.81 -9.28 -8.27
CA ALA A 261 3.68 -10.44 -8.47
C ALA A 261 3.89 -10.61 -9.99
N PRO A 262 5.13 -10.53 -10.51
CA PRO A 262 5.36 -10.75 -11.92
C PRO A 262 4.93 -12.18 -12.29
N VAL A 263 4.18 -12.29 -13.37
CA VAL A 263 3.71 -13.58 -13.88
C VAL A 263 4.68 -14.04 -14.95
N THR A 264 5.23 -15.24 -14.84
CA THR A 264 6.07 -15.83 -15.90
C THR A 264 5.33 -16.97 -16.58
N GLY A 265 5.12 -16.85 -17.89
CA GLY A 265 4.62 -17.95 -18.72
C GLY A 265 3.19 -18.40 -18.42
N ALA A 266 2.28 -17.49 -18.07
CA ALA A 266 0.86 -17.80 -17.99
C ALA A 266 0.31 -18.18 -19.37
N THR A 267 -0.69 -19.07 -19.41
CA THR A 267 -1.16 -19.68 -20.66
C THR A 267 -2.67 -19.57 -20.84
N VAL A 268 -3.10 -19.28 -22.07
CA VAL A 268 -4.51 -19.38 -22.52
C VAL A 268 -4.53 -20.29 -23.74
N VAL A 269 -5.40 -21.30 -23.74
CA VAL A 269 -5.40 -22.36 -24.76
C VAL A 269 -6.76 -22.51 -25.44
N SER A 270 -6.77 -23.13 -26.61
CA SER A 270 -7.98 -23.67 -27.21
C SER A 270 -8.51 -24.84 -26.38
N ASP A 271 -9.76 -24.74 -25.95
CA ASP A 271 -10.49 -25.78 -25.24
C ASP A 271 -12.01 -25.55 -25.37
N THR A 272 -12.83 -26.36 -24.72
CA THR A 272 -14.30 -26.28 -24.79
C THR A 272 -14.90 -25.10 -24.01
N THR A 273 -14.09 -24.17 -23.51
CA THR A 273 -14.54 -22.90 -22.93
C THR A 273 -14.40 -21.73 -23.91
N ASN A 274 -13.80 -21.95 -25.07
CA ASN A 274 -13.94 -21.06 -26.20
C ASN A 274 -15.40 -21.02 -26.66
N THR A 275 -15.89 -19.85 -27.05
CA THR A 275 -17.23 -19.67 -27.62
C THR A 275 -17.16 -19.39 -29.11
N VAL A 276 -18.21 -19.76 -29.86
CA VAL A 276 -18.30 -19.56 -31.31
C VAL A 276 -19.37 -18.52 -31.63
N THR A 277 -18.96 -17.45 -32.31
CA THR A 277 -19.82 -16.28 -32.57
C THR A 277 -21.05 -16.64 -33.41
N GLU A 278 -20.85 -17.40 -34.48
CA GLU A 278 -21.91 -17.78 -35.43
C GLU A 278 -22.97 -18.69 -34.78
N ASN A 279 -22.59 -19.43 -33.73
CA ASN A 279 -23.49 -20.28 -32.95
C ASN A 279 -24.13 -19.53 -31.77
N GLY A 280 -24.23 -18.21 -31.85
CA GLY A 280 -24.80 -17.37 -30.80
C GLY A 280 -24.01 -17.41 -29.49
N GLY A 281 -22.70 -17.66 -29.56
CA GLY A 281 -21.82 -17.76 -28.39
C GLY A 281 -21.86 -19.12 -27.68
N ALA A 282 -22.35 -20.17 -28.33
CA ALA A 282 -22.23 -21.54 -27.81
C ALA A 282 -20.75 -21.94 -27.66
N ASN A 283 -20.47 -22.85 -26.72
CA ASN A 283 -19.12 -23.36 -26.53
C ASN A 283 -18.67 -24.19 -27.74
N ALA A 284 -17.41 -24.06 -28.10
CA ALA A 284 -16.74 -24.94 -29.06
C ALA A 284 -16.68 -26.37 -28.53
N LEU A 285 -16.68 -27.34 -29.44
CA LEU A 285 -16.54 -28.76 -29.12
C LEU A 285 -15.13 -29.25 -29.42
N ALA A 286 -14.65 -30.20 -28.62
CA ALA A 286 -13.39 -30.88 -28.92
C ALA A 286 -13.61 -31.82 -30.10
N VAL A 287 -12.72 -31.73 -31.10
CA VAL A 287 -12.78 -32.59 -32.28
C VAL A 287 -12.34 -34.00 -31.89
N SER A 288 -13.23 -34.98 -32.03
CA SER A 288 -12.96 -36.37 -31.66
C SER A 288 -12.13 -37.12 -32.71
N PHE A 289 -12.31 -36.78 -33.99
CA PHE A 289 -11.54 -37.32 -35.10
C PHE A 289 -10.33 -36.43 -35.44
N ILE A 290 -9.12 -36.87 -35.08
CA ILE A 290 -7.88 -36.21 -35.46
C ILE A 290 -7.33 -36.86 -36.73
N HIS A 291 -7.28 -36.11 -37.82
CA HIS A 291 -6.79 -36.62 -39.10
C HIS A 291 -5.28 -36.87 -39.06
N GLN A 292 -4.81 -37.92 -39.74
CA GLN A 292 -3.40 -38.35 -39.71
C GLN A 292 -2.40 -37.29 -40.21
N ALA A 293 -2.86 -36.33 -41.01
CA ALA A 293 -2.02 -35.23 -41.50
C ALA A 293 -1.84 -34.12 -40.44
N TRP A 294 -2.69 -34.06 -39.42
CA TRP A 294 -2.60 -33.09 -38.33
C TRP A 294 -1.48 -33.50 -37.39
N THR A 295 -0.31 -32.93 -37.63
CA THR A 295 0.91 -33.21 -36.86
C THR A 295 1.33 -32.04 -35.98
N ALA A 296 0.61 -30.91 -36.03
CA ALA A 296 0.86 -29.79 -35.13
C ALA A 296 0.80 -30.23 -33.66
N SER A 297 1.70 -29.69 -32.84
CA SER A 297 1.86 -30.07 -31.44
C SER A 297 2.01 -28.82 -30.59
N ILE A 298 0.91 -28.45 -29.94
CA ILE A 298 0.82 -27.31 -29.02
C ILE A 298 0.41 -27.85 -27.63
N PRO A 299 1.37 -28.11 -26.72
CA PRO A 299 1.09 -28.80 -25.45
C PRO A 299 0.12 -28.03 -24.55
N GLY A 300 -0.93 -28.73 -24.11
CA GLY A 300 -1.98 -28.22 -23.23
C GLY A 300 -3.20 -27.65 -23.96
N ALA A 301 -3.14 -27.52 -25.29
CA ALA A 301 -4.25 -27.10 -26.12
C ALA A 301 -5.03 -28.29 -26.69
N THR A 302 -6.30 -28.06 -27.03
CA THR A 302 -7.20 -29.05 -27.63
C THR A 302 -7.62 -28.58 -29.02
N TRP A 303 -7.66 -29.50 -29.99
CA TRP A 303 -8.29 -29.22 -31.28
C TRP A 303 -9.79 -29.02 -31.06
N ILE A 304 -10.28 -27.83 -31.40
CA ILE A 304 -11.69 -27.46 -31.25
C ILE A 304 -12.29 -27.04 -32.57
N TRP A 305 -13.60 -27.21 -32.69
CA TRP A 305 -14.41 -26.69 -33.78
C TRP A 305 -15.78 -26.23 -33.27
N GLU A 306 -16.65 -25.78 -34.15
CA GLU A 306 -18.01 -25.34 -33.80
C GLU A 306 -18.89 -26.50 -33.32
N GLU A 307 -18.69 -27.67 -33.92
CA GLU A 307 -19.28 -28.95 -33.55
C GLU A 307 -18.23 -30.08 -33.58
N ASP A 308 -18.58 -31.30 -33.15
CA ASP A 308 -17.67 -32.46 -33.22
C ASP A 308 -17.72 -33.06 -34.64
N GLY A 309 -16.81 -32.59 -35.49
CA GLY A 309 -16.81 -32.91 -36.93
C GLY A 309 -16.91 -31.65 -37.77
N VAL A 310 -17.31 -31.81 -39.03
CA VAL A 310 -17.53 -30.71 -39.98
C VAL A 310 -18.90 -30.89 -40.61
N GLY A 311 -19.76 -29.90 -40.45
CA GLY A 311 -21.16 -29.97 -40.88
C GLY A 311 -21.32 -29.99 -42.40
N ASP A 312 -20.63 -29.09 -43.10
CA ASP A 312 -20.63 -29.00 -44.56
C ASP A 312 -19.19 -29.03 -45.14
N PRO A 313 -18.53 -30.19 -45.16
CA PRO A 313 -17.15 -30.33 -45.58
C PRO A 313 -16.92 -30.04 -47.07
N ASP A 314 -17.98 -30.00 -47.89
CA ASP A 314 -17.87 -29.78 -49.33
C ASP A 314 -17.87 -28.26 -49.67
N ASN A 315 -18.24 -27.40 -48.71
CA ASN A 315 -18.28 -25.94 -48.87
C ASN A 315 -17.34 -25.24 -47.88
N ASN A 316 -17.07 -23.96 -48.14
CA ASN A 316 -16.29 -23.18 -47.18
C ASN A 316 -17.13 -22.88 -45.94
N GLU A 317 -16.56 -23.15 -44.78
CA GLU A 317 -17.13 -22.82 -43.49
C GLU A 317 -16.17 -21.89 -42.74
N THR A 318 -16.69 -20.80 -42.19
CA THR A 318 -15.92 -19.81 -41.46
C THR A 318 -16.55 -19.58 -40.10
N PHE A 319 -15.75 -19.70 -39.04
CA PHE A 319 -16.19 -19.52 -37.67
C PHE A 319 -15.21 -18.67 -36.87
N THR A 320 -15.73 -17.84 -35.97
CA THR A 320 -14.94 -17.02 -35.05
C THR A 320 -15.00 -17.59 -33.64
N PHE A 321 -13.83 -18.01 -33.14
CA PHE A 321 -13.64 -18.54 -31.80
C PHE A 321 -13.16 -17.44 -30.86
N VAL A 322 -13.86 -17.27 -29.74
CA VAL A 322 -13.61 -16.20 -28.77
C VAL A 322 -13.16 -16.81 -27.44
N LYS A 323 -12.15 -16.20 -26.82
CA LYS A 323 -11.72 -16.52 -25.44
C LYS A 323 -11.39 -15.24 -24.69
N THR A 324 -12.00 -15.08 -23.52
CA THR A 324 -11.69 -13.97 -22.59
C THR A 324 -10.81 -14.45 -21.45
N PHE A 325 -9.85 -13.64 -21.05
CA PHE A 325 -8.98 -13.93 -19.91
C PHE A 325 -8.54 -12.62 -19.22
N THR A 326 -8.05 -12.71 -17.99
CA THR A 326 -7.62 -11.54 -17.21
C THR A 326 -6.13 -11.60 -16.92
N VAL A 327 -5.42 -10.52 -17.25
CA VAL A 327 -4.06 -10.25 -16.80
C VAL A 327 -4.16 -9.53 -15.46
N THR A 328 -3.96 -10.28 -14.37
CA THR A 328 -4.29 -9.83 -13.01
C THR A 328 -3.28 -8.88 -12.37
N ALA A 329 -2.08 -8.75 -12.94
CA ALA A 329 -0.96 -8.06 -12.29
C ALA A 329 0.13 -7.68 -13.30
N GLY A 330 0.66 -6.46 -13.18
CA GLY A 330 1.82 -5.96 -13.93
C GLY A 330 1.54 -5.60 -15.40
N THR A 331 2.58 -5.14 -16.07
CA THR A 331 2.57 -4.81 -17.50
C THR A 331 3.03 -6.04 -18.29
N VAL A 332 2.33 -6.38 -19.37
CA VAL A 332 2.74 -7.48 -20.27
C VAL A 332 4.07 -7.11 -20.95
N VAL A 333 5.10 -7.92 -20.71
CA VAL A 333 6.45 -7.71 -21.28
C VAL A 333 6.77 -8.70 -22.39
N SER A 334 6.06 -9.82 -22.45
CA SER A 334 6.14 -10.77 -23.54
C SER A 334 4.84 -11.51 -23.71
N ALA A 335 4.42 -11.74 -24.94
CA ALA A 335 3.35 -12.65 -25.29
C ALA A 335 3.60 -13.30 -26.66
N SER A 336 3.42 -14.62 -26.73
CA SER A 336 3.58 -15.43 -27.94
C SER A 336 2.34 -16.29 -28.15
N LEU A 337 1.82 -16.31 -29.37
CA LEU A 337 0.71 -17.16 -29.78
C LEU A 337 1.23 -18.26 -30.71
N ASP A 338 1.21 -19.50 -30.24
CA ASP A 338 1.39 -20.68 -31.08
C ASP A 338 0.01 -21.09 -31.61
N ILE A 339 -0.13 -21.32 -32.92
CA ILE A 339 -1.42 -21.60 -33.55
C ILE A 339 -1.29 -22.55 -34.73
N ALA A 340 -2.27 -23.44 -34.87
CA ALA A 340 -2.44 -24.35 -35.98
C ALA A 340 -3.94 -24.44 -36.35
N THR A 341 -4.23 -24.47 -37.65
CA THR A 341 -5.60 -24.53 -38.17
C THR A 341 -5.70 -25.40 -39.40
N ASP A 342 -6.87 -25.99 -39.60
CA ASP A 342 -7.29 -26.58 -40.88
C ASP A 342 -8.53 -25.80 -41.36
N ASN A 343 -8.42 -24.79 -42.24
CA ASN A 343 -7.27 -24.40 -43.08
C ASN A 343 -6.62 -23.07 -42.67
N THR A 344 -7.29 -21.95 -42.93
CA THR A 344 -6.71 -20.59 -42.83
C THR A 344 -7.23 -19.85 -41.61
N TYR A 345 -6.49 -18.84 -41.13
CA TYR A 345 -6.93 -18.08 -39.96
C TYR A 345 -6.53 -16.60 -39.97
N SER A 346 -7.23 -15.81 -39.16
CA SER A 346 -6.84 -14.46 -38.76
C SER A 346 -7.13 -14.23 -37.29
N VAL A 347 -6.24 -13.53 -36.59
CA VAL A 347 -6.35 -13.25 -35.15
C VAL A 347 -6.58 -11.77 -34.87
N GLU A 348 -7.55 -11.48 -34.01
CA GLU A 348 -7.81 -10.18 -33.41
C GLU A 348 -7.67 -10.29 -31.88
N ILE A 349 -7.02 -9.31 -31.25
CA ILE A 349 -6.90 -9.23 -29.79
C ILE A 349 -7.36 -7.85 -29.37
N ASN A 350 -8.27 -7.78 -28.39
CA ASN A 350 -8.82 -6.52 -27.86
C ASN A 350 -9.40 -5.59 -28.95
N ASN A 351 -10.11 -6.16 -29.92
CA ASN A 351 -10.65 -5.46 -31.09
C ASN A 351 -9.60 -4.86 -32.03
N VAL A 352 -8.35 -5.37 -31.98
CA VAL A 352 -7.25 -4.96 -32.85
C VAL A 352 -6.76 -6.15 -33.66
N ALA A 353 -6.95 -6.08 -34.98
CA ALA A 353 -6.38 -7.04 -35.91
C ALA A 353 -4.86 -7.16 -35.72
N THR A 354 -4.39 -8.39 -35.53
CA THR A 354 -2.97 -8.68 -35.33
C THR A 354 -2.28 -8.98 -36.67
N THR A 355 -0.94 -9.05 -36.66
CA THR A 355 -0.19 -9.59 -37.79
C THR A 355 -0.14 -11.13 -37.82
N CYS A 356 -0.79 -11.81 -36.87
CA CYS A 356 -0.84 -13.27 -36.81
C CYS A 356 -2.03 -13.75 -37.63
N LEU A 357 -1.75 -14.11 -38.88
CA LEU A 357 -2.71 -14.62 -39.85
C LEU A 357 -1.97 -15.47 -40.87
N ASP A 358 -2.61 -16.54 -41.32
CA ASP A 358 -2.11 -17.33 -42.45
C ASP A 358 -3.24 -17.65 -43.42
N ALA A 359 -3.00 -17.27 -44.68
CA ALA A 359 -3.89 -17.56 -45.81
C ALA A 359 -3.48 -18.86 -46.54
N ASN A 360 -2.38 -19.50 -46.14
CA ASN A 360 -2.01 -20.83 -46.60
C ASN A 360 -2.93 -21.87 -45.95
N ALA A 361 -3.44 -22.78 -46.76
CA ALA A 361 -4.36 -23.80 -46.28
C ALA A 361 -3.70 -24.89 -45.43
N ASN A 362 -2.36 -24.97 -45.42
CA ASN A 362 -1.61 -25.99 -44.67
C ASN A 362 -0.97 -25.43 -43.40
N ASN A 363 -1.76 -25.19 -42.36
CA ASN A 363 -1.30 -24.73 -41.03
C ASN A 363 -1.57 -25.77 -39.92
N PHE A 364 -1.73 -27.05 -40.25
CA PHE A 364 -2.07 -28.12 -39.29
C PHE A 364 -0.92 -29.11 -39.04
N GLN A 365 0.28 -28.82 -39.54
CA GLN A 365 1.45 -29.70 -39.40
C GLN A 365 2.48 -29.11 -38.44
N PHE A 366 3.31 -29.96 -37.82
CA PHE A 366 4.37 -29.50 -36.90
C PHE A 366 5.33 -28.49 -37.54
N GLY A 367 5.62 -28.66 -38.84
CA GLY A 367 6.51 -27.78 -39.58
C GLY A 367 5.84 -26.53 -40.15
N THR A 368 4.51 -26.43 -40.06
CA THR A 368 3.74 -25.32 -40.63
C THR A 368 2.87 -24.58 -39.63
N GLN A 369 2.78 -25.05 -38.37
CA GLN A 369 2.18 -24.27 -37.28
C GLN A 369 2.94 -22.96 -37.08
N ASP A 370 2.20 -21.90 -36.80
CA ASP A 370 2.76 -20.57 -36.61
C ASP A 370 3.08 -20.27 -35.15
N SER A 371 4.03 -19.35 -34.96
CA SER A 371 4.33 -18.72 -33.68
C SER A 371 4.49 -17.21 -33.88
N CYS A 372 3.61 -16.44 -33.26
CA CYS A 372 3.49 -15.00 -33.46
C CYS A 372 3.79 -14.24 -32.18
N ASN A 373 4.56 -13.15 -32.26
CA ASN A 373 4.65 -12.19 -31.16
C ASN A 373 3.38 -11.33 -31.13
N VAL A 374 2.62 -11.43 -30.04
CA VAL A 374 1.38 -10.68 -29.82
C VAL A 374 1.45 -9.73 -28.62
N THR A 375 2.65 -9.51 -28.07
CA THR A 375 2.89 -8.60 -26.93
C THR A 375 2.20 -7.23 -27.08
N PRO A 376 2.27 -6.54 -28.25
CA PRO A 376 1.70 -5.19 -28.38
C PRO A 376 0.17 -5.12 -28.29
N TYR A 377 -0.51 -6.26 -28.36
CA TYR A 377 -1.98 -6.31 -28.41
C TYR A 377 -2.62 -6.66 -27.06
N LEU A 378 -1.83 -7.10 -26.07
CA LEU A 378 -2.31 -7.38 -24.73
C LEU A 378 -2.17 -6.16 -23.82
N SER A 379 -3.07 -6.05 -22.86
CA SER A 379 -3.05 -5.03 -21.80
C SER A 379 -3.26 -5.67 -20.42
N ALA A 380 -3.04 -4.90 -19.36
CA ALA A 380 -3.48 -5.30 -18.02
C ALA A 380 -5.01 -5.37 -17.95
N GLY A 381 -5.55 -6.25 -17.10
CA GLY A 381 -6.99 -6.46 -16.96
C GLY A 381 -7.56 -7.44 -17.99
N ASN A 382 -8.82 -7.23 -18.38
CA ASN A 382 -9.53 -8.15 -19.27
C ASN A 382 -9.02 -8.03 -20.71
N ASN A 383 -8.72 -9.18 -21.29
CA ASN A 383 -8.33 -9.33 -22.68
C ASN A 383 -9.27 -10.30 -23.38
N THR A 384 -9.50 -10.07 -24.67
CA THR A 384 -10.24 -10.97 -25.55
C THR A 384 -9.36 -11.33 -26.73
N ILE A 385 -9.26 -12.63 -27.04
CA ILE A 385 -8.70 -13.13 -28.30
C ILE A 385 -9.84 -13.70 -29.16
N GLU A 386 -9.89 -13.27 -30.41
CA GLU A 386 -10.82 -13.74 -31.42
C GLU A 386 -10.02 -14.33 -32.58
N ILE A 387 -10.31 -15.58 -32.92
CA ILE A 387 -9.62 -16.30 -34.00
C ILE A 387 -10.68 -16.72 -35.00
N THR A 388 -10.63 -16.13 -36.19
CA THR A 388 -11.51 -16.52 -37.29
C THR A 388 -10.80 -17.57 -38.12
N VAL A 389 -11.40 -18.76 -38.24
CA VAL A 389 -10.85 -19.89 -38.98
C VAL A 389 -11.77 -20.22 -40.14
N THR A 390 -11.19 -20.50 -41.31
CA THR A 390 -11.94 -20.96 -42.49
C THR A 390 -11.46 -22.35 -42.89
N ASN A 391 -12.38 -23.30 -42.89
CA ASN A 391 -12.24 -24.59 -43.56
C ASN A 391 -12.56 -24.40 -45.05
N GLN A 392 -11.68 -24.85 -45.94
CA GLN A 392 -11.89 -24.77 -47.39
C GLN A 392 -12.62 -26.01 -47.86
N GLY A 393 -13.73 -25.84 -48.58
CA GLY A 393 -14.56 -26.96 -49.02
C GLY A 393 -13.79 -27.94 -49.90
N PHE A 394 -13.86 -29.23 -49.56
CA PHE A 394 -13.26 -30.30 -50.34
C PHE A 394 -14.17 -31.56 -50.36
N PRO A 395 -14.58 -32.03 -51.54
CA PRO A 395 -15.47 -33.19 -51.66
C PRO A 395 -14.90 -34.46 -51.02
N GLY A 396 -15.67 -35.09 -50.14
CA GLY A 396 -15.30 -36.39 -49.57
C GLY A 396 -15.83 -36.68 -48.17
N GLY A 397 -16.56 -35.76 -47.56
CA GLY A 397 -17.07 -35.87 -46.19
C GLY A 397 -16.06 -35.44 -45.13
N GLU A 398 -16.52 -35.32 -43.89
CA GLU A 398 -15.79 -34.71 -42.76
C GLU A 398 -14.46 -35.41 -42.42
N GLN A 399 -14.31 -36.70 -42.72
CA GLN A 399 -13.05 -37.42 -42.47
C GLN A 399 -11.98 -37.14 -43.53
N VAL A 400 -12.40 -36.70 -44.72
CA VAL A 400 -11.51 -36.31 -45.82
C VAL A 400 -11.21 -34.81 -45.75
N ASN A 401 -12.18 -34.00 -45.31
CA ASN A 401 -12.03 -32.57 -45.09
C ASN A 401 -12.42 -32.16 -43.66
N PRO A 402 -11.59 -32.50 -42.66
CA PRO A 402 -11.81 -32.10 -41.27
C PRO A 402 -11.46 -30.62 -41.07
N ALA A 403 -11.98 -30.02 -40.00
CA ALA A 403 -11.70 -28.64 -39.63
C ALA A 403 -11.34 -28.53 -38.16
N GLY A 404 -10.46 -27.59 -37.83
CA GLY A 404 -10.05 -27.42 -36.44
C GLY A 404 -9.21 -26.19 -36.18
N LEU A 405 -9.24 -25.78 -34.91
CA LEU A 405 -8.39 -24.76 -34.30
C LEU A 405 -7.61 -25.36 -33.13
N LEU A 406 -6.29 -25.15 -33.11
CA LEU A 406 -5.41 -25.46 -31.99
C LEU A 406 -4.55 -24.24 -31.69
N TYR A 407 -4.59 -23.70 -30.47
CA TYR A 407 -3.70 -22.58 -30.11
C TYR A 407 -3.31 -22.54 -28.64
N LYS A 408 -2.19 -21.86 -28.38
CA LYS A 408 -1.72 -21.50 -27.04
C LYS A 408 -1.09 -20.11 -27.06
N LEU A 409 -1.70 -19.19 -26.33
CA LEU A 409 -1.10 -17.92 -25.95
C LEU A 409 -0.30 -18.13 -24.67
N THR A 410 0.97 -17.74 -24.67
CA THR A 410 1.84 -17.70 -23.49
C THR A 410 2.29 -16.27 -23.24
N TYR A 411 2.09 -15.73 -22.04
CA TYR A 411 2.48 -14.36 -21.71
C TYR A 411 3.21 -14.25 -20.36
N SER A 412 4.00 -13.20 -20.21
CA SER A 412 4.64 -12.82 -18.94
C SER A 412 4.41 -11.35 -18.64
N THR A 413 4.30 -11.02 -17.36
CA THR A 413 4.20 -9.65 -16.87
C THR A 413 5.42 -9.30 -16.04
N ALA A 414 5.83 -8.04 -16.13
CA ALA A 414 6.77 -7.45 -15.20
C ALA A 414 6.03 -6.41 -14.36
N CYS A 415 6.50 -6.27 -13.14
CA CYS A 415 6.13 -5.17 -12.29
C CYS A 415 7.15 -4.07 -12.48
N ILE A 416 6.69 -2.82 -12.48
CA ILE A 416 7.61 -1.70 -12.42
C ILE A 416 8.17 -1.76 -11.00
N GLU A 417 9.32 -2.41 -10.84
CA GLU A 417 10.19 -2.19 -9.69
C GLU A 417 10.84 -0.83 -9.93
N GLU A 418 10.49 0.18 -9.14
CA GLU A 418 11.29 1.40 -9.04
C GLU A 418 12.33 1.29 -7.93
#